data_AF-A0A6I3IMZ8-F1
#
_entry.id   AF-A0A6I3IMZ8-F1
#
_cell.length_a   1.000
_cell.length_b   1.000
_cell.length_c   1.000
_cell.angle_alpha   90.00
_cell.angle_beta   90.00
_cell.angle_gamma   90.00
#
_symmetry.space_group_name_H-M   'P 1'
#
loop_
_entity.id
_entity.type
_entity.pdbx_description
1 polymer ?
#
loop_
_entity_poly.entity_id
_entity_poly.type
_entity_poly.pdbx_seq_one_letter_code
_entity_poly.pdbx_strand_id
1 'polypeptide(L)'
;MADAAITTGAFALGGALLGGLASGWVSWLVAKENNRAAHVRWLSERRAEVYTQFIETWTSVSNNVNDASARHGEPVYERAGEACIDASINVQVFATPETADAAKAAALEMVNQAGGDPDWAPLNMKFDRFMTSARNDLHMDTDPGNGRSRGS
;
A
#
# COMPACT_ATOMS: atom_id res chain seq x y z
N MET A 1 -43.15 -48.38 25.32
CA MET A 1 -42.56 -48.05 24.00
C MET A 1 -42.33 -46.55 23.78
N ALA A 2 -42.70 -45.65 24.71
CA ALA A 2 -42.53 -44.20 24.54
C ALA A 2 -41.09 -43.68 24.81
N ASP A 3 -40.30 -44.33 25.68
CA ASP A 3 -38.97 -43.84 26.08
C ASP A 3 -37.91 -43.89 24.98
N ALA A 4 -37.91 -44.92 24.13
CA ALA A 4 -36.93 -45.07 23.06
C ALA A 4 -37.10 -43.98 21.98
N ALA A 5 -38.34 -43.54 21.74
CA ALA A 5 -38.65 -42.50 20.74
C ALA A 5 -38.23 -41.10 21.21
N ILE A 6 -38.42 -40.78 22.50
CA ILE A 6 -38.00 -39.49 23.09
C ILE A 6 -36.47 -39.40 23.10
N THR A 7 -35.81 -40.49 23.47
CA THR A 7 -34.34 -40.56 23.52
C THR A 7 -33.73 -40.40 22.12
N THR A 8 -34.27 -41.10 21.11
CA THR A 8 -33.79 -41.02 19.72
C THR A 8 -34.04 -39.63 19.11
N GLY A 9 -35.20 -39.02 19.39
CA GLY A 9 -35.51 -37.65 18.94
C GLY A 9 -34.60 -36.58 19.55
N ALA A 10 -34.22 -36.72 20.82
CA ALA A 10 -33.29 -35.81 21.50
C ALA A 10 -31.87 -35.88 20.92
N PHE A 11 -31.37 -37.07 20.58
CA PHE A 11 -30.07 -37.24 19.92
C PHE A 11 -30.06 -36.71 18.48
N ALA A 12 -31.15 -36.90 17.73
CA ALA A 12 -31.27 -36.35 16.38
C ALA A 12 -31.29 -34.81 16.38
N LEU A 13 -32.02 -34.19 17.32
CA LEU A 13 -32.03 -32.74 17.50
C LEU A 13 -30.67 -32.20 17.98
N GLY A 14 -30.02 -32.89 18.93
CA GLY A 14 -28.68 -32.53 19.40
C GLY A 14 -27.62 -32.61 18.30
N GLY A 15 -27.66 -33.66 17.47
CA GLY A 15 -26.77 -33.81 16.31
C GLY A 15 -27.01 -32.74 15.24
N ALA A 16 -28.26 -32.39 14.96
CA ALA A 16 -28.61 -31.32 14.02
C ALA A 16 -28.16 -29.93 14.52
N LEU A 17 -28.32 -29.64 15.82
CA LEU A 17 -27.84 -28.40 16.45
C LEU A 17 -26.31 -28.30 16.41
N LEU A 18 -25.59 -29.37 16.77
CA LEU A 18 -24.13 -29.40 16.72
C LEU A 18 -23.62 -29.30 15.28
N GLY A 19 -24.27 -29.98 14.33
CA GLY A 19 -23.95 -29.89 12.90
C GLY A 19 -24.17 -28.49 12.32
N GLY A 20 -25.25 -27.81 12.72
CA GLY A 20 -25.55 -26.43 12.33
C GLY A 20 -24.58 -25.41 12.96
N LEU A 21 -24.16 -25.61 14.20
CA LEU A 21 -23.14 -24.80 14.85
C LEU A 21 -21.77 -24.98 14.21
N ALA A 22 -21.39 -26.23 13.91
CA ALA A 22 -20.13 -26.54 13.24
C ALA A 22 -20.08 -25.96 11.82
N SER A 23 -21.16 -26.09 11.05
CA SER A 23 -21.23 -25.51 9.70
C SER A 23 -21.21 -23.98 9.75
N GLY A 24 -21.94 -23.36 10.69
CA GLY A 24 -21.92 -21.92 10.90
C GLY A 24 -20.54 -21.38 11.27
N TRP A 25 -19.78 -22.08 12.12
CA TRP A 25 -18.41 -21.71 12.48
C TRP A 25 -17.43 -21.83 11.31
N VAL A 26 -17.53 -22.90 10.53
CA VAL A 26 -16.70 -23.08 9.32
C VAL A 26 -17.01 -21.99 8.29
N SER A 27 -18.29 -21.69 8.05
CA SER A 27 -18.69 -20.59 7.16
C SER A 27 -18.18 -19.23 7.66
N TRP A 28 -18.23 -18.97 8.97
CA TRP A 28 -17.69 -17.74 9.53
C TRP A 28 -16.16 -17.63 9.38
N LEU A 29 -15.43 -18.73 9.60
CA LEU A 29 -13.98 -18.79 9.39
C LEU A 29 -13.62 -18.52 7.93
N VAL A 30 -14.33 -19.14 6.98
CA VAL A 30 -14.12 -18.93 5.54
C VAL A 30 -14.45 -17.49 5.14
N ALA A 31 -15.56 -16.92 5.65
CA ALA A 31 -15.92 -15.53 5.37
C ALA A 31 -14.88 -14.54 5.93
N LYS A 32 -14.36 -14.81 7.13
CA LYS A 32 -13.30 -14.02 7.76
C LYS A 32 -12.01 -14.09 6.96
N GLU A 33 -11.62 -15.26 6.50
CA GLU A 33 -10.40 -15.45 5.70
C GLU A 33 -10.53 -14.80 4.32
N ASN A 34 -11.69 -14.95 3.66
CA ASN A 34 -11.98 -14.27 2.40
C ASN A 34 -11.96 -12.75 2.54
N ASN A 35 -12.51 -12.21 3.62
CA ASN A 35 -12.47 -10.77 3.89
C ASN A 35 -11.04 -10.29 4.14
N ARG A 36 -10.24 -11.07 4.88
CA ARG A 36 -8.81 -10.78 5.09
C ARG A 36 -8.04 -10.79 3.76
N ALA A 37 -8.25 -11.80 2.92
CA ALA A 37 -7.62 -11.89 1.61
C ALA A 37 -8.04 -10.74 0.69
N ALA A 38 -9.33 -10.36 0.70
CA ALA A 38 -9.83 -9.22 -0.07
C ALA A 38 -9.23 -7.88 0.41
N HIS A 39 -9.07 -7.69 1.72
CA HIS A 39 -8.43 -6.50 2.29
C HIS A 39 -6.95 -6.45 1.93
N VAL A 40 -6.20 -7.55 2.06
CA VAL A 40 -4.78 -7.59 1.67
C VAL A 40 -4.63 -7.27 0.19
N ARG A 41 -5.48 -7.85 -0.67
CA ARG A 41 -5.46 -7.56 -2.10
C ARG A 41 -5.77 -6.10 -2.39
N TRP A 42 -6.82 -5.54 -1.79
CA TRP A 42 -7.18 -4.13 -1.94
C TRP A 42 -6.04 -3.19 -1.50
N LEU A 43 -5.36 -3.50 -0.40
CA LEU A 43 -4.23 -2.71 0.08
C LEU A 43 -3.05 -2.76 -0.90
N SER A 44 -2.74 -3.95 -1.45
CA SER A 44 -1.68 -4.11 -2.45
C SER A 44 -1.98 -3.34 -3.75
N GLU A 45 -3.23 -3.40 -4.23
CA GLU A 45 -3.68 -2.67 -5.42
C GLU A 45 -3.60 -1.15 -5.19
N ARG A 46 -4.02 -0.67 -4.00
CA ARG A 46 -3.90 0.76 -3.65
C ARG A 46 -2.47 1.23 -3.48
N ARG A 47 -1.58 0.43 -2.91
CA ARG A 47 -0.13 0.73 -2.84
C ARG A 47 0.47 0.92 -4.23
N ALA A 48 0.21 -0.02 -5.14
CA ALA A 48 0.70 0.05 -6.51
C ALA A 48 0.20 1.33 -7.23
N GLU A 49 -1.07 1.67 -7.04
CA GLU A 49 -1.67 2.88 -7.62
C GLU A 49 -1.02 4.17 -7.09
N VAL A 50 -0.87 4.32 -5.76
CA VAL A 50 -0.26 5.54 -5.20
C VAL A 50 1.21 5.67 -5.57
N TYR A 51 1.95 4.55 -5.72
CA TYR A 51 3.33 4.59 -6.22
C TYR A 51 3.37 5.05 -7.67
N THR A 52 2.47 4.54 -8.51
CA THR A 52 2.35 4.94 -9.91
C THR A 52 2.05 6.44 -10.02
N GLN A 53 1.08 6.94 -9.25
CA GLN A 53 0.74 8.37 -9.23
C GLN A 53 1.92 9.25 -8.81
N PHE A 54 2.70 8.83 -7.81
CA PHE A 54 3.89 9.56 -7.39
C PHE A 54 4.96 9.60 -8.49
N ILE A 55 5.20 8.47 -9.17
CA ILE A 55 6.14 8.37 -10.30
C ILE A 55 5.70 9.25 -11.47
N GLU A 56 4.42 9.22 -11.82
CA GLU A 56 3.85 10.04 -12.89
C GLU A 56 3.97 11.53 -12.58
N THR A 57 3.67 11.91 -11.34
CA THR A 57 3.80 13.29 -10.87
C THR A 57 5.25 13.74 -10.92
N TRP A 58 6.18 12.93 -10.40
CA TRP A 58 7.62 13.20 -10.47
C TRP A 58 8.11 13.40 -11.90
N THR A 59 7.69 12.51 -12.81
CA THR A 59 8.09 12.55 -14.22
C THR A 59 7.53 13.79 -14.92
N SER A 60 6.25 14.10 -14.70
CA SER A 60 5.60 15.28 -15.24
C SER A 60 6.28 16.56 -14.78
N VAL A 61 6.53 16.66 -13.47
CA VAL A 61 7.23 17.79 -12.86
C VAL A 61 8.64 17.95 -13.46
N SER A 62 9.41 16.85 -13.52
CA SER A 62 10.78 16.89 -14.04
C SER A 62 10.82 17.36 -15.50
N ASN A 63 9.88 16.91 -16.33
CA ASN A 63 9.76 17.33 -17.72
C ASN A 63 9.37 18.82 -17.84
N ASN A 64 8.40 19.27 -17.04
CA ASN A 64 7.96 20.67 -17.04
C ASN A 64 9.08 21.61 -16.60
N VAL A 65 9.84 21.21 -15.59
CA VAL A 65 11.02 21.95 -15.12
C VAL A 65 12.07 22.07 -16.22
N ASN A 66 12.40 20.96 -16.88
CA ASN A 66 13.39 20.94 -17.97
C ASN A 66 12.94 21.80 -19.17
N ASP A 67 11.66 21.72 -19.53
CA ASP A 67 11.07 22.52 -20.61
C ASP A 67 11.02 24.02 -20.26
N ALA A 68 10.65 24.35 -19.02
CA ALA A 68 10.64 25.74 -18.54
C ALA A 68 12.07 26.32 -18.51
N SER A 69 13.05 25.58 -18.02
CA SER A 69 14.46 25.96 -18.05
C SER A 69 14.93 26.23 -19.49
N ALA A 70 14.59 25.33 -20.43
CA ALA A 70 14.97 25.48 -21.84
C ALA A 70 14.30 26.67 -22.55
N ARG A 71 13.05 27.01 -22.19
CA ARG A 71 12.27 28.06 -22.88
C ARG A 71 12.39 29.45 -22.26
N HIS A 72 12.49 29.51 -20.94
CA HIS A 72 12.32 30.73 -20.18
C HIS A 72 13.56 31.12 -19.37
N GLY A 73 14.57 30.24 -19.30
CA GLY A 73 15.79 30.47 -18.52
C GLY A 73 15.58 30.46 -17.00
N GLU A 74 14.33 30.26 -16.55
CA GLU A 74 13.94 30.18 -15.15
C GLU A 74 13.10 28.92 -14.93
N PRO A 75 13.52 28.02 -14.05
CA PRO A 75 12.78 26.79 -13.77
C PRO A 75 11.61 27.03 -12.81
N VAL A 76 10.45 26.43 -13.10
CA VAL A 76 9.22 26.58 -12.30
C VAL A 76 9.15 25.49 -11.24
N TYR A 77 9.89 25.67 -10.15
CA TYR A 77 10.01 24.64 -9.11
C TYR A 77 9.00 24.72 -7.98
N GLU A 78 8.52 25.91 -7.61
CA GLU A 78 7.67 26.07 -6.43
C GLU A 78 6.39 25.24 -6.57
N ARG A 79 5.69 25.38 -7.71
CA ARG A 79 4.53 24.52 -8.06
C ARG A 79 4.88 23.04 -8.24
N ALA A 80 6.10 22.75 -8.70
CA ALA A 80 6.57 21.40 -8.97
C ALA A 80 6.82 20.62 -7.68
N GLY A 81 7.47 21.27 -6.70
CA GLY A 81 7.70 20.72 -5.38
C GLY A 81 6.39 20.51 -4.60
N GLU A 82 5.45 21.46 -4.67
CA GLU A 82 4.11 21.31 -4.07
C GLU A 82 3.38 20.06 -4.61
N ALA A 83 3.38 19.86 -5.92
CA ALA A 83 2.75 18.68 -6.54
C ALA A 83 3.39 17.36 -6.06
N CYS A 84 4.72 17.33 -5.91
CA CYS A 84 5.42 16.17 -5.36
C CYS A 84 5.11 15.94 -3.87
N ILE A 85 4.96 17.00 -3.07
CA ILE A 85 4.55 16.90 -1.66
C ILE A 85 3.16 16.26 -1.56
N ASP A 86 2.19 16.77 -2.32
CA ASP A 86 0.82 16.25 -2.30
C ASP A 86 0.76 14.77 -2.71
N ALA A 87 1.47 14.40 -3.78
CA ALA A 87 1.56 13.00 -4.20
C ALA A 87 2.23 12.11 -3.13
N SER A 88 3.23 12.62 -2.41
CA SER A 88 3.91 11.88 -1.34
C SER A 88 3.01 11.61 -0.12
N ILE A 89 2.00 12.46 0.13
CA ILE A 89 1.05 12.25 1.24
C ILE A 89 0.24 10.98 1.00
N ASN A 90 -0.21 10.76 -0.25
CA ASN A 90 -0.93 9.53 -0.60
C ASN A 90 -0.06 8.29 -0.39
N VAL A 91 1.24 8.36 -0.74
CA VAL A 91 2.20 7.28 -0.45
C VAL A 91 2.30 7.03 1.05
N GLN A 92 2.43 8.07 1.87
CA GLN A 92 2.56 7.94 3.33
C GLN A 92 1.36 7.25 4.00
N VAL A 93 0.15 7.33 3.42
CA VAL A 93 -1.06 6.70 3.99
C VAL A 93 -1.07 5.19 3.77
N PHE A 94 -0.60 4.71 2.62
CA PHE A 94 -0.77 3.32 2.23
C PHE A 94 0.52 2.50 2.29
N ALA A 95 1.69 3.15 2.17
CA ALA A 95 2.98 2.49 2.08
C ALA A 95 3.52 1.99 3.43
N THR A 96 4.56 1.16 3.37
CA THR A 96 5.40 0.94 4.57
C THR A 96 6.12 2.22 5.00
N PRO A 97 6.51 2.33 6.28
CA PRO A 97 7.23 3.51 6.78
C PRO A 97 8.49 3.85 5.97
N GLU A 98 9.24 2.84 5.51
CA GLU A 98 10.45 3.04 4.72
C GLU A 98 10.16 3.69 3.35
N THR A 99 9.16 3.19 2.64
CA THR A 99 8.74 3.75 1.34
C THR A 99 8.16 5.15 1.51
N ALA A 100 7.37 5.36 2.56
CA ALA A 100 6.79 6.65 2.93
C ALA A 100 7.88 7.71 3.20
N ASP A 101 8.90 7.35 3.99
CA ASP A 101 10.03 8.24 4.29
C ASP A 101 10.85 8.53 3.03
N ALA A 102 11.06 7.54 2.16
CA ALA A 102 11.76 7.73 0.90
C ALA A 102 11.00 8.67 -0.06
N ALA A 103 9.68 8.51 -0.20
CA ALA A 103 8.84 9.39 -1.01
C ALA A 103 8.85 10.83 -0.49
N LYS A 104 8.70 11.00 0.83
CA LYS A 104 8.79 12.31 1.49
C LYS A 104 10.15 12.97 1.28
N ALA A 105 11.24 12.20 1.42
CA ALA A 105 12.59 12.71 1.22
C ALA A 105 12.82 13.16 -0.24
N ALA A 106 12.28 12.43 -1.23
CA ALA A 106 12.34 12.83 -2.63
C ALA A 106 11.53 14.11 -2.90
N ALA A 107 10.31 14.20 -2.38
CA ALA A 107 9.47 15.39 -2.53
C ALA A 107 10.08 16.64 -1.89
N LEU A 108 10.65 16.51 -0.68
CA LEU A 108 11.34 17.61 0.00
C LEU A 108 12.60 18.05 -0.75
N GLU A 109 13.35 17.12 -1.33
CA GLU A 109 14.50 17.47 -2.17
C GLU A 109 14.07 18.30 -3.39
N MET A 110 12.95 17.94 -4.04
CA MET A 110 12.38 18.71 -5.16
C MET A 110 12.02 20.14 -4.75
N VAL A 111 11.45 20.33 -3.55
CA VAL A 111 11.16 21.67 -2.99
C VAL A 111 12.45 22.42 -2.64
N ASN A 112 13.46 21.76 -2.06
CA ASN A 112 14.71 22.41 -1.66
C ASN A 112 15.52 22.92 -2.86
N GLN A 113 15.37 22.28 -4.01
CA GLN A 113 15.96 22.73 -5.28
C GLN A 113 15.14 23.86 -5.92
N ALA A 114 13.98 24.23 -5.34
CA ALA A 114 13.16 25.34 -5.78
C ALA A 114 13.81 26.69 -5.46
N GLY A 115 14.65 27.17 -6.38
CA GLY A 115 15.29 28.48 -6.26
C GLY A 115 16.59 28.64 -7.05
N GLY A 116 17.08 27.60 -7.73
CA GLY A 116 18.32 27.65 -8.51
C GLY A 116 18.35 26.70 -9.71
N ASP A 117 19.51 26.57 -10.35
CA ASP A 117 19.78 25.53 -11.35
C ASP A 117 19.80 24.17 -10.63
N PRO A 118 18.95 23.20 -11.00
CA PRO A 118 18.79 21.96 -10.26
C PRO A 118 20.05 21.11 -10.34
N ASP A 119 20.56 20.71 -9.17
CA ASP A 119 21.38 19.52 -9.15
C ASP A 119 20.47 18.28 -9.23
N TRP A 120 20.40 17.69 -10.43
CA TRP A 120 19.62 16.47 -10.65
C TRP A 120 20.21 15.24 -9.95
N ALA A 121 21.49 15.25 -9.57
CA ALA A 121 22.13 14.11 -8.94
C ALA A 121 21.50 13.74 -7.57
N PRO A 122 21.36 14.66 -6.60
CA PRO A 122 20.69 14.36 -5.33
C PRO A 122 19.21 14.01 -5.51
N LEU A 123 18.50 14.67 -6.44
CA LEU A 123 17.10 14.37 -6.76
C LEU A 123 16.94 12.93 -7.25
N ASN A 124 17.71 12.54 -8.25
CA ASN A 124 17.67 11.19 -8.81
C ASN A 124 18.05 10.14 -7.76
N MET A 125 19.04 10.41 -6.91
CA MET A 125 19.41 9.49 -5.83
C MET A 125 18.26 9.26 -4.83
N LYS A 126 17.52 10.31 -4.46
CA LYS A 126 16.37 10.20 -3.55
C LYS A 126 15.21 9.46 -4.22
N PHE A 127 14.95 9.76 -5.48
CA PHE A 127 13.91 9.09 -6.25
C PHE A 127 14.23 7.61 -6.50
N ASP A 128 15.46 7.26 -6.81
CA ASP A 128 15.92 5.86 -6.96
C ASP A 128 15.77 5.06 -5.66
N ARG A 129 16.02 5.71 -4.52
CA ARG A 129 15.76 5.11 -3.20
C ARG A 129 14.27 4.82 -3.02
N PHE A 130 13.40 5.77 -3.38
CA PHE A 130 11.96 5.54 -3.39
C PHE A 130 11.58 4.38 -4.30
N MET A 131 12.06 4.34 -5.55
CA MET A 131 11.79 3.26 -6.51
C MET A 131 12.21 1.89 -5.99
N THR A 132 13.38 1.82 -5.32
CA THR A 132 13.88 0.59 -4.70
C THR A 132 13.00 0.15 -3.53
N SER A 133 12.62 1.09 -2.66
CA SER A 133 11.77 0.83 -1.50
C SER A 133 10.36 0.39 -1.93
N ALA A 134 9.75 1.11 -2.87
CA ALA A 134 8.44 0.79 -3.44
C ALA A 134 8.41 -0.61 -4.09
N ARG A 135 9.49 -1.00 -4.80
CA ARG A 135 9.61 -2.36 -5.35
C ARG A 135 9.65 -3.42 -4.25
N ASN A 136 10.45 -3.20 -3.22
CA ASN A 136 10.56 -4.13 -2.08
C ASN A 136 9.24 -4.24 -1.33
N ASP A 137 8.53 -3.13 -1.16
CA ASP A 137 7.23 -3.06 -0.49
C ASP A 137 6.15 -3.85 -1.24
N LEU A 138 6.08 -3.67 -2.57
CA LEU A 138 5.17 -4.47 -3.41
C LEU A 138 5.50 -5.97 -3.41
N HIS A 139 6.77 -6.35 -3.22
CA HIS A 139 7.17 -7.76 -3.13
C HIS A 139 6.85 -8.37 -1.76
N MET A 140 6.96 -7.60 -0.66
CA MET A 140 6.61 -8.04 0.70
C MET A 140 5.14 -8.44 0.83
N ASP A 141 4.22 -7.78 0.11
CA ASP A 141 2.78 -8.10 0.15
C ASP A 141 2.41 -9.41 -0.58
N THR A 142 3.28 -9.93 -1.45
CA THR A 142 3.01 -11.15 -2.22
C THR A 142 3.46 -12.44 -1.51
N ASP A 143 4.20 -12.34 -0.40
CA ASP A 143 4.65 -13.48 0.40
C ASP A 143 3.89 -13.57 1.74
N PRO A 144 2.73 -14.26 1.79
CA PRO A 144 1.96 -14.42 3.03
C PRO A 144 2.70 -15.24 4.12
N GLY A 145 3.90 -15.76 3.84
CA GLY A 145 4.68 -16.61 4.75
C GLY A 145 5.71 -15.90 5.63
N ASN A 146 6.12 -14.66 5.33
CA ASN A 146 7.34 -14.09 5.91
C ASN A 146 7.15 -13.08 7.07
N GLY A 147 5.94 -12.98 7.63
CA GLY A 147 5.60 -12.07 8.74
C GLY A 147 6.16 -12.43 10.12
N ARG A 148 7.15 -13.34 10.22
CA ARG A 148 7.78 -13.72 11.50
C ARG A 148 9.30 -13.80 11.38
N SER A 149 9.98 -12.67 11.35
CA SER A 149 11.08 -12.40 12.29
C SER A 149 11.64 -11.01 12.04
N ARG A 150 11.56 -10.16 13.06
CA ARG A 150 12.57 -9.15 13.39
C ARG A 150 12.16 -8.50 14.71
N GLY A 151 12.36 -9.29 15.76
CA GLY A 151 12.47 -8.84 17.13
C GLY A 151 13.66 -9.57 17.73
N SER A 152 14.80 -8.88 17.77
CA SER A 152 15.97 -9.16 18.62
C SER A 152 16.99 -8.06 18.40
#